data_AF-A0A3D1PN89-F1
#
_entry.id   AF-A0A3D1PN89-F1
#
_cell.length_a   1.000
_cell.length_b   1.000
_cell.length_c   1.000
_cell.angle_alpha   90.00
_cell.angle_beta   90.00
_cell.angle_gamma   90.00
#
_symmetry.space_group_name_H-M   'P 1'
#
loop_
_entity.id
_entity.type
_entity.pdbx_description
1 polymer ?
#
loop_
_entity_poly.entity_id
_entity_poly.type
_entity_poly.pdbx_seq_one_letter_code
_entity_poly.pdbx_strand_id
1 'polypeptide(L)' 'MVQVDLITGFLGSGKTTFMRHYARYMVQQGWNVCILENDFGAVNVDVMLLQDILGDHCDME' A
#
# COMPACT_ATOMS: atom_id res chain seq x y z
N MET A 1 -8.98 15.46 9.63
CA MET A 1 -9.02 14.15 10.31
C MET A 1 -8.48 13.14 9.32
N VAL A 2 -7.53 12.29 9.70
CA VAL A 2 -6.94 11.28 8.81
C VAL A 2 -7.82 10.03 8.85
N GLN A 3 -8.19 9.50 7.67
CA GLN A 3 -8.90 8.21 7.58
C GLN A 3 -7.86 7.09 7.66
N VAL A 4 -8.18 6.03 8.41
CA VAL A 4 -7.32 4.86 8.59
C VAL A 4 -8.10 3.63 8.15
N ASP A 5 -7.60 2.97 7.11
CA ASP A 5 -8.16 1.73 6.58
C ASP A 5 -7.26 0.55 7.01
N LEU A 6 -7.81 -0.40 7.77
CA LEU A 6 -7.07 -1.57 8.24
C LEU A 6 -7.24 -2.76 7.29
N ILE A 7 -6.14 -3.18 6.67
CA ILE A 7 -6.12 -4.32 5.75
C ILE A 7 -5.56 -5.55 6.47
N THR A 8 -6.38 -6.60 6.60
CA THR A 8 -6.03 -7.84 7.30
C THR A 8 -6.42 -9.08 6.50
N GLY A 9 -5.83 -10.23 6.85
CA GLY A 9 -6.09 -11.50 6.17
C GLY A 9 -4.96 -12.51 6.35
N PHE A 10 -5.26 -13.79 6.12
CA PHE A 10 -4.29 -14.88 6.21
C PHE A 10 -3.12 -14.72 5.22
N LEU A 11 -2.00 -15.40 5.49
CA LEU A 11 -0.88 -15.44 4.53
C LEU A 11 -1.37 -16.03 3.19
N GLY A 12 -1.02 -15.39 2.07
CA GLY A 12 -1.49 -15.79 0.75
C GLY A 12 -2.91 -15.33 0.38
N SER A 13 -3.61 -14.55 1.22
CA SER A 13 -4.96 -14.05 0.92
C SER A 13 -5.01 -12.90 -0.11
N GLY A 14 -3.87 -12.51 -0.71
CA GLY A 14 -3.81 -11.44 -1.71
C GLY A 14 -3.78 -10.01 -1.15
N LYS A 15 -3.38 -9.80 0.12
CA LYS A 15 -3.31 -8.47 0.75
C LYS A 15 -2.48 -7.46 -0.06
N THR A 16 -1.25 -7.80 -0.44
CA THR A 16 -0.38 -6.92 -1.25
C THR A 16 -1.04 -6.52 -2.57
N THR A 17 -1.63 -7.49 -3.28
CA THR A 17 -2.35 -7.22 -4.54
C THR A 17 -3.51 -6.25 -4.32
N PHE A 18 -4.29 -6.44 -3.25
CA PHE A 18 -5.37 -5.52 -2.90
C PHE A 18 -4.84 -4.12 -2.57
N MET A 19 -3.83 -4.01 -1.72
CA MET A 19 -3.20 -2.74 -1.35
C MET A 19 -2.75 -1.95 -2.57
N ARG A 20 -2.11 -2.62 -3.54
CA ARG A 20 -1.70 -2.03 -4.82
C ARG A 20 -2.87 -1.39 -5.57
N HIS A 21 -3.96 -2.14 -5.77
CA HIS A 21 -5.12 -1.63 -6.50
C HIS A 21 -5.84 -0.52 -5.74
N TYR A 22 -5.92 -0.64 -4.41
CA TYR A 22 -6.59 0.32 -3.55
C TYR A 22 -5.86 1.66 -3.48
N ALA A 23 -4.54 1.64 -3.22
CA ALA A 23 -3.72 2.85 -3.22
C ALA A 23 -3.78 3.57 -4.58
N ARG A 24 -3.66 2.82 -5.68
CA ARG A 24 -3.82 3.38 -7.03
C ARG A 24 -5.18 4.03 -7.25
N TYR A 25 -6.26 3.38 -6.81
CA TYR A 25 -7.60 3.95 -6.89
C TYR A 25 -7.71 5.25 -6.10
N MET A 26 -7.20 5.29 -4.87
CA MET A 26 -7.23 6.49 -4.02
C MET A 26 -6.44 7.66 -4.61
N VAL A 27 -5.23 7.41 -5.13
CA VAL A 27 -4.44 8.44 -5.82
C VAL A 27 -5.18 8.97 -7.06
N GLN A 28 -5.84 8.10 -7.84
CA GLN A 28 -6.67 8.51 -8.98
C GLN A 28 -7.88 9.35 -8.58
N GLN A 29 -8.40 9.19 -7.36
CA GLN A 29 -9.44 10.04 -6.79
C GLN A 29 -8.88 11.36 -6.20
N GLY A 30 -7.56 11.60 -6.26
CA GLY A 30 -6.90 12.80 -5.78
C GLY A 30 -6.55 12.79 -4.30
N TRP A 31 -6.53 11.63 -3.65
CA TRP A 31 -6.12 11.49 -2.25
C TRP A 31 -4.62 11.31 -2.12
N ASN A 32 -4.05 11.88 -1.06
CA ASN A 32 -2.70 11.55 -0.61
C ASN A 32 -2.78 10.31 0.28
N VAL A 33 -2.03 9.27 -0.07
CA VAL A 33 -2.06 7.97 0.59
C VAL A 33 -0.75 7.72 1.31
N CYS A 34 -0.82 7.17 2.52
CA CYS A 34 0.33 6.62 3.23
C CYS A 34 0.01 5.17 3.55
N ILE A 35 0.90 4.26 3.16
CA ILE A 35 0.79 2.83 3.43
C ILE A 35 1.76 2.50 4.55
N LEU A 36 1.26 1.88 5.62
CA LEU A 36 2.06 1.46 6.76
C LEU A 36 2.02 -0.07 6.84
N GLU A 37 3.15 -0.71 6.52
CA GLU A 37 3.24 -2.17 6.45
C GLU A 37 4.13 -2.72 7.57
N ASN A 38 3.80 -3.93 8.04
CA ASN A 38 4.66 -4.65 8.97
C ASN A 38 5.64 -5.51 8.18
N ASP A 39 6.75 -4.90 7.76
CA ASP A 39 7.74 -5.57 6.92
C ASP A 39 8.68 -6.45 7.76
N PHE A 40 8.55 -7.76 7.64
CA PHE A 40 9.43 -8.74 8.30
C PHE A 40 10.20 -9.53 7.22
N GLY A 41 11.31 -8.95 6.71
CA GLY A 41 12.19 -9.60 5.74
C GLY A 41 13.28 -8.67 5.18
N ALA A 42 14.42 -9.24 4.77
CA ALA A 42 15.55 -8.46 4.22
C ALA A 42 15.35 -7.99 2.75
N VAL A 43 14.27 -8.42 2.11
CA VAL A 43 13.90 -8.08 0.74
C VAL A 43 12.48 -7.55 0.78
N ASN A 44 12.34 -6.24 0.61
CA ASN A 44 11.07 -5.54 0.63
C ASN A 44 10.35 -5.76 -0.73
N VAL A 45 9.73 -6.94 -0.88
CA VAL A 45 9.03 -7.37 -2.10
C VAL A 45 7.82 -6.47 -2.36
N ASP A 46 7.22 -5.93 -1.30
CA ASP A 46 6.05 -5.07 -1.37
C ASP A 46 6.40 -3.70 -1.97
N VAL A 47 7.55 -3.10 -1.60
CA VAL A 47 8.07 -1.89 -2.30
C VAL A 47 8.27 -2.15 -3.78
N MET A 48 8.88 -3.29 -4.19
CA MET A 48 9.03 -3.62 -5.61
C MET A 48 7.67 -3.76 -6.32
N LEU A 49 6.65 -4.25 -5.62
CA LEU A 49 5.31 -4.46 -6.17
C LEU A 49 4.48 -3.16 -6.26
N LEU A 50 4.85 -2.14 -5.49
CA LEU A 50 4.16 -0.86 -5.36
C LEU A 50 4.93 0.33 -5.94
N GLN A 51 6.15 0.09 -6.45
CA GLN A 51 7.02 1.09 -7.08
C GLN A 51 6.33 1.92 -8.18
N ASP A 52 5.35 1.37 -8.89
CA ASP A 52 4.60 2.07 -9.93
C ASP A 52 3.55 3.05 -9.38
N ILE A 53 3.32 3.05 -8.07
CA ILE A 53 2.33 3.89 -7.38
C ILE A 53 3.01 4.92 -6.47
N LEU A 54 4.20 4.61 -5.96
CA LEU A 54 4.97 5.52 -5.11
C LEU A 54 5.35 6.81 -5.87
N GLY A 55 5.20 7.96 -5.21
CA GLY A 55 5.44 9.29 -5.80
C GLY A 55 4.82 10.40 -4.96
N ASP A 56 4.69 11.60 -5.51
CA ASP A 56 4.26 12.82 -4.79
C ASP A 56 2.95 12.70 -3.98
N HIS A 57 2.11 11.71 -4.31
CA HIS A 57 0.80 11.48 -3.68
C HIS A 57 0.68 10.14 -2.93
N CYS A 58 1.73 9.31 -2.91
CA CYS A 58 1.70 8.02 -2.24
C CYS A 58 3.07 7.66 -1.66
N ASP A 59 3.12 7.54 -0.33
CA ASP A 59 4.30 7.14 0.42
C ASP A 59 4.08 5.82 1.16
N MET A 60 5.18 5.16 1.53
CA MET A 60 5.18 3.89 2.26
C MET A 60 6.20 3.94 3.40
N GLU A 61 5.77 3.50 4.59
CA GLU A 61 6.60 3.30 5.80
C GLU A 61 6.55 1.85 6.30
#